data_AF-X1BFZ1-F1
#
_entry.id   AF-X1BFZ1-F1
#
_cell.length_a   1.000
_cell.length_b   1.000
_cell.length_c   1.000
_cell.angle_alpha   90.00
_cell.angle_beta   90.00
_cell.angle_gamma   90.00
#
_symmetry.space_group_name_H-M   'P 1'
#
loop_
_entity.id
_entity.type
_entity.pdbx_description
1 polymer ?
#
loop_
_entity_poly.entity_id
_entity_poly.type
_entity_poly.pdbx_seq_one_letter_code
_entity_poly.pdbx_strand_id
1 'polypeptide(L)'
;MKELHSGVSFWQDFDMFRLIEFYLETIKDRELVLPKGYTDYREQIWEMGEALVPYREKLVPCHNDLVPGNIMDDGNRVFLLDFDYSGNNDPCFDLGSISVEAEYDDTQVRELARAYYGLIDEKIIARIHLNLQIGPGS
;
A
#
# COMPACT_ATOMS: atom_id res chain seq x y z
N MET A 1 9.81 -1.77 -8.57
CA MET A 1 8.69 -0.78 -8.55
C MET A 1 8.33 -0.22 -9.92
N LYS A 2 9.15 0.66 -10.53
CA LYS A 2 8.78 1.28 -11.83
C LYS A 2 8.45 0.26 -12.92
N GLU A 3 9.21 -0.83 -13.00
CA GLU A 3 8.98 -1.92 -13.95
C GLU A 3 7.64 -2.64 -13.73
N LEU A 4 7.25 -2.88 -12.47
CA LEU A 4 5.93 -3.43 -12.14
C LEU A 4 4.84 -2.46 -12.57
N HIS A 5 4.91 -1.21 -12.09
CA HIS A 5 3.88 -0.18 -12.29
C HIS A 5 3.71 0.27 -13.75
N SER A 6 4.71 0.05 -14.61
CA SER A 6 4.60 0.29 -16.06
C SER A 6 4.08 -0.93 -16.84
N GLY A 7 3.86 -2.06 -16.15
CA GLY A 7 3.38 -3.30 -16.73
C GLY A 7 1.92 -3.28 -17.17
N VAL A 8 1.44 -4.45 -17.59
CA VAL A 8 0.03 -4.66 -17.95
C VAL A 8 -0.81 -4.60 -16.67
N SER A 9 -1.94 -3.88 -16.72
CA SER A 9 -2.89 -3.83 -15.62
C SER A 9 -3.36 -5.23 -15.22
N PHE A 10 -3.52 -5.43 -13.92
CA PHE A 10 -4.20 -6.61 -13.38
C PHE A 10 -5.68 -6.60 -13.79
N TRP A 11 -6.31 -7.76 -13.71
CA TRP A 11 -7.73 -7.89 -14.03
C TRP A 11 -8.64 -7.15 -13.04
N GLN A 12 -8.18 -6.95 -11.81
CA GLN A 12 -8.93 -6.30 -10.73
C GLN A 12 -8.19 -5.10 -10.18
N ASP A 13 -8.97 -4.10 -9.76
CA ASP A 13 -8.49 -3.01 -8.93
C ASP A 13 -8.47 -3.46 -7.47
N PHE A 14 -7.51 -2.94 -6.71
CA PHE A 14 -7.38 -3.25 -5.29
C PHE A 14 -8.39 -2.43 -4.47
N ASP A 15 -9.15 -3.12 -3.61
CA ASP A 15 -10.11 -2.50 -2.69
C ASP A 15 -9.84 -3.01 -1.27
N MET A 16 -9.14 -2.19 -0.51
CA MET A 16 -8.78 -2.50 0.87
C MET A 16 -10.00 -2.69 1.77
N PHE A 17 -11.08 -1.95 1.54
CA PHE A 17 -12.25 -2.02 2.41
C PHE A 17 -12.98 -3.33 2.22
N ARG A 18 -13.06 -3.83 0.98
CA ARG A 18 -13.54 -5.20 0.72
C ARG A 18 -12.68 -6.25 1.40
N LEU A 19 -11.35 -6.07 1.41
CA LEU A 19 -10.45 -7.02 2.07
C LEU A 19 -10.67 -7.02 3.60
N ILE A 20 -10.79 -5.84 4.21
CA ILE A 20 -11.12 -5.70 5.63
C ILE A 20 -12.48 -6.35 5.94
N GLU A 21 -13.50 -6.08 5.12
CA GLU A 21 -14.84 -6.66 5.28
C GLU A 21 -14.81 -8.19 5.20
N PHE A 22 -14.09 -8.74 4.22
CA PHE A 22 -13.88 -10.19 4.08
C PHE A 22 -13.24 -10.82 5.33
N TYR A 23 -12.23 -10.17 5.93
CA TYR A 23 -11.63 -10.67 7.16
C TYR A 23 -12.55 -10.53 8.37
N LEU A 24 -13.30 -9.42 8.48
CA LEU A 24 -14.28 -9.23 9.55
C LEU A 24 -15.39 -10.29 9.51
N GLU A 25 -15.89 -10.62 8.31
CA GLU A 25 -16.85 -11.71 8.11
C GLU A 25 -16.23 -13.06 8.49
N THR A 26 -15.01 -13.33 8.05
CA THR A 26 -14.29 -14.58 8.37
C THR A 26 -14.06 -14.75 9.88
N ILE A 27 -13.74 -13.67 10.59
CA ILE A 27 -13.55 -13.66 12.05
C ILE A 27 -14.87 -13.96 12.76
N LYS A 28 -15.96 -13.34 12.31
CA LYS A 28 -17.31 -13.56 12.84
C LYS A 28 -17.76 -15.01 12.64
N ASP A 29 -17.55 -15.57 11.46
CA ASP A 29 -17.92 -16.94 11.12
C ASP A 29 -17.12 -17.99 11.90
N ARG A 30 -15.90 -17.65 12.32
CA ARG A 30 -15.00 -18.52 13.08
C ARG A 30 -15.01 -18.27 14.59
N GLU A 31 -15.90 -17.40 15.09
CA GLU A 31 -16.00 -17.02 16.51
C GLU A 31 -14.67 -16.53 17.12
N LEU A 32 -13.84 -15.88 16.30
CA LEU A 32 -12.55 -15.33 16.75
C LEU A 32 -12.75 -13.93 17.39
N VAL A 33 -11.89 -13.59 18.35
CA VAL A 33 -11.95 -12.30 19.06
C VAL A 33 -11.11 -11.26 18.31
N LEU A 34 -11.73 -10.13 17.96
CA LEU A 34 -11.01 -8.98 17.40
C LEU A 34 -10.14 -8.30 18.47
N PRO A 35 -8.93 -7.86 18.11
CA PRO A 35 -8.18 -6.94 18.94
C PRO A 35 -8.99 -5.67 19.24
N LYS A 36 -8.89 -5.16 20.46
CA LYS A 36 -9.61 -3.95 20.89
C LYS A 36 -9.18 -2.76 20.04
N GLY A 37 -10.14 -2.03 19.47
CA GLY A 37 -9.89 -0.82 18.66
C GLY A 37 -9.72 -1.04 17.16
N TYR A 38 -9.79 -2.29 16.68
CA TYR A 38 -9.62 -2.61 15.26
C TYR A 38 -10.63 -1.92 14.34
N THR A 39 -11.83 -1.63 14.84
CA THR A 39 -12.91 -0.96 14.08
C THR A 39 -12.82 0.57 14.09
N ASP A 40 -11.99 1.15 14.97
CA ASP A 40 -12.13 2.56 15.35
C ASP A 40 -11.47 3.53 14.35
N TYR A 41 -10.57 3.01 13.49
CA TYR A 41 -9.81 3.82 12.52
C TYR A 41 -10.40 3.81 11.11
N ARG A 42 -11.40 2.94 10.85
CA ARG A 42 -11.93 2.71 9.49
C ARG A 42 -12.48 3.98 8.85
N GLU A 43 -13.30 4.73 9.59
CA GLU A 43 -13.95 5.94 9.07
C GLU A 43 -12.93 7.04 8.77
N GLN A 44 -11.95 7.23 9.65
CA GLN A 44 -10.88 8.22 9.46
C GLN A 44 -10.00 7.90 8.24
N ILE A 45 -9.59 6.64 8.10
CA ILE A 45 -8.81 6.19 6.94
C ILE A 45 -9.61 6.34 5.65
N TRP A 46 -10.92 6.03 5.68
CA TRP A 46 -11.82 6.22 4.54
C TRP A 46 -11.91 7.70 4.14
N GLU A 47 -12.18 8.60 5.10
CA GLU A 47 -12.28 10.04 4.84
C GLU A 47 -10.97 10.62 4.28
N MET A 48 -9.83 10.24 4.85
CA MET A 48 -8.52 10.65 4.35
C MET A 48 -8.26 10.09 2.94
N GLY A 49 -8.62 8.84 2.70
CA GLY A 49 -8.50 8.18 1.40
C GLY A 49 -9.32 8.88 0.32
N GLU A 50 -10.59 9.18 0.60
CA GLU A 50 -11.51 9.90 -0.28
C GLU A 50 -11.02 11.32 -0.59
N ALA A 51 -10.51 12.03 0.42
CA ALA A 51 -9.94 13.37 0.23
C ALA A 51 -8.73 13.37 -0.72
N LEU A 52 -8.02 12.24 -0.84
CA LEU A 52 -6.87 12.09 -1.72
C LEU A 52 -7.18 11.52 -3.11
N VAL A 53 -8.38 10.98 -3.34
CA VAL A 53 -8.82 10.45 -4.65
C VAL A 53 -8.58 11.42 -5.81
N PRO A 54 -8.91 12.73 -5.71
CA PRO A 54 -8.74 13.67 -6.82
C PRO A 54 -7.28 13.89 -7.23
N TYR A 55 -6.32 13.53 -6.38
CA TYR A 55 -4.90 13.68 -6.67
C TYR A 55 -4.31 12.41 -7.30
N ARG A 56 -5.00 11.27 -7.26
CA ARG A 56 -4.53 10.03 -7.88
C ARG A 56 -4.44 10.23 -9.39
N GLU A 57 -3.28 9.92 -9.96
CA GLU A 57 -3.07 10.11 -11.41
C GLU A 57 -3.69 8.95 -12.20
N LYS A 58 -3.27 7.72 -11.88
CA LYS A 58 -3.66 6.51 -12.57
C LYS A 58 -3.49 5.31 -11.65
N LEU A 59 -4.44 4.37 -11.70
CA LEU A 59 -4.26 3.05 -11.10
C LEU A 59 -3.31 2.21 -11.96
N VAL A 60 -2.31 1.65 -11.32
CA VAL A 60 -1.26 0.83 -11.95
C VAL A 60 -1.20 -0.52 -11.26
N PRO A 61 -0.71 -1.58 -11.92
CA PRO A 61 -0.48 -2.84 -11.24
C PRO A 61 0.46 -2.62 -10.04
N CYS A 62 -0.05 -2.91 -8.85
CA CYS A 62 0.67 -2.81 -7.58
C CYS A 62 0.73 -4.19 -6.91
N HIS A 63 1.76 -4.39 -6.11
CA HIS A 63 1.93 -5.60 -5.32
C HIS A 63 1.00 -5.63 -4.12
N ASN A 64 0.83 -4.48 -3.47
CA ASN A 64 0.07 -4.21 -2.25
C ASN A 64 0.58 -4.92 -0.97
N ASP A 65 1.74 -5.59 -1.02
CA ASP A 65 2.30 -6.32 0.13
C ASP A 65 3.84 -6.46 0.03
N LEU A 66 4.56 -5.34 0.08
CA LEU A 66 6.02 -5.29 -0.15
C LEU A 66 6.83 -5.46 1.14
N VAL A 67 6.52 -6.51 1.89
CA VAL A 67 7.33 -6.92 3.04
C VAL A 67 8.68 -7.52 2.58
N PRO A 68 9.75 -7.47 3.40
CA PRO A 68 11.06 -8.00 3.03
C PRO A 68 11.02 -9.47 2.59
N GLY A 69 10.09 -10.26 3.14
CA GLY A 69 9.88 -11.66 2.75
C GLY A 69 9.43 -11.87 1.29
N ASN A 70 8.81 -10.85 0.69
CA ASN A 70 8.30 -10.89 -0.69
C ASN A 70 9.29 -10.29 -1.70
N ILE A 71 10.47 -9.86 -1.25
CA ILE A 71 11.51 -9.25 -2.08
C ILE A 71 12.76 -10.14 -2.05
N MET A 72 13.19 -10.60 -3.23
CA MET A 72 14.43 -11.35 -3.39
C MET A 72 15.38 -10.59 -4.32
N ASP A 73 16.58 -10.30 -3.86
CA ASP A 73 17.64 -9.70 -4.67
C ASP A 73 18.77 -10.72 -4.87
N ASP A 74 19.06 -11.07 -6.13
CA ASP A 74 20.15 -11.97 -6.48
C ASP A 74 21.47 -11.24 -6.83
N GLY A 75 21.49 -9.91 -6.67
CA GLY A 75 22.60 -9.02 -7.01
C GLY A 75 22.61 -8.54 -8.46
N ASN A 76 21.79 -9.13 -9.35
CA ASN A 76 21.60 -8.70 -10.73
C ASN A 76 20.18 -8.18 -10.97
N ARG A 77 19.19 -8.77 -10.30
CA ARG A 77 17.78 -8.44 -10.43
C ARG A 77 17.06 -8.61 -9.10
N VAL A 78 16.09 -7.73 -8.89
CA VAL A 78 15.10 -7.86 -7.82
C VAL A 78 13.88 -8.62 -8.35
N PHE A 79 13.49 -9.66 -7.65
CA PHE A 79 12.27 -10.43 -7.85
C PHE A 79 11.26 -10.07 -6.77
N LEU A 80 10.01 -9.93 -7.18
CA LEU A 80 8.86 -9.82 -6.27
C LEU A 80 8.16 -11.18 -6.24
N LEU A 81 7.71 -11.60 -5.07
CA LEU A 81 7.09 -12.90 -4.81
C LEU A 81 5.74 -12.67 -4.13
N ASP A 82 4.86 -13.66 -4.20
CA ASP A 82 3.56 -13.66 -3.50
C ASP A 82 2.62 -12.49 -3.89
N PHE A 83 1.91 -12.68 -5.00
CA PHE A 83 1.02 -11.68 -5.58
C PHE A 83 -0.44 -11.81 -5.10
N ASP A 84 -0.69 -12.46 -3.97
CA ASP A 84 -2.05 -12.78 -3.50
C ASP A 84 -2.91 -11.52 -3.24
N TYR A 85 -2.29 -10.41 -2.87
CA TYR A 85 -2.95 -9.11 -2.67
C TYR A 85 -2.79 -8.15 -3.87
N SER A 86 -2.18 -8.58 -4.96
CA SER A 86 -1.91 -7.70 -6.09
C SER A 86 -3.16 -7.28 -6.84
N GLY A 87 -3.17 -6.04 -7.30
CA GLY A 87 -4.30 -5.41 -7.99
C GLY A 87 -3.93 -4.03 -8.48
N ASN A 88 -4.73 -3.43 -9.37
CA ASN A 88 -4.45 -2.06 -9.80
C ASN A 88 -4.76 -1.09 -8.65
N ASN A 89 -3.78 -0.30 -8.24
CA ASN A 89 -3.91 0.62 -7.11
C ASN A 89 -3.14 1.93 -7.36
N ASP A 90 -3.25 2.88 -6.44
CA ASP A 90 -2.36 4.03 -6.39
C ASP A 90 -0.92 3.55 -6.15
N PRO A 91 0.06 3.89 -7.00
CA PRO A 91 1.46 3.53 -6.78
C PRO A 91 2.03 4.01 -5.44
N CYS A 92 1.46 5.06 -4.84
CA CYS A 92 1.82 5.50 -3.49
C CYS A 92 1.53 4.45 -2.41
N PHE A 93 0.69 3.44 -2.68
CA PHE A 93 0.43 2.34 -1.78
C PHE A 93 1.67 1.47 -1.57
N ASP A 94 2.26 0.99 -2.65
CA ASP A 94 3.50 0.20 -2.60
C ASP A 94 4.70 1.02 -2.07
N LEU A 95 4.78 2.31 -2.41
CA LEU A 95 5.81 3.19 -1.86
C LEU A 95 5.63 3.42 -0.35
N GLY A 96 4.40 3.46 0.15
CA GLY A 96 4.11 3.51 1.57
C GLY A 96 4.53 2.21 2.25
N SER A 97 4.09 1.07 1.72
CA SER A 97 4.43 -0.26 2.25
C SER A 97 5.95 -0.44 2.42
N ILE A 98 6.74 -0.17 1.39
CA ILE A 98 8.20 -0.32 1.50
C ILE A 98 8.83 0.69 2.47
N SER A 99 8.22 1.87 2.64
CA SER A 99 8.71 2.88 3.57
C SER A 99 8.47 2.49 5.03
N VAL A 100 7.34 1.82 5.34
CA VAL A 100 7.10 1.24 6.68
C VAL A 100 8.12 0.15 6.96
N GLU A 101 8.23 -0.81 6.05
CA GLU A 101 9.05 -2.02 6.23
C GLU A 101 10.55 -1.71 6.33
N ALA A 102 10.99 -0.66 5.64
CA ALA A 102 12.37 -0.20 5.71
C ALA A 102 12.62 0.88 6.78
N GLU A 103 11.62 1.19 7.61
CA GLU A 103 11.66 2.20 8.67
C GLU A 103 12.17 3.58 8.19
N TYR A 104 11.69 4.02 7.02
CA TYR A 104 12.13 5.27 6.41
C TYR A 104 11.66 6.51 7.17
N ASP A 105 12.57 7.46 7.37
CA ASP A 105 12.23 8.81 7.82
C ASP A 105 11.63 9.68 6.71
N ASP A 106 11.12 10.88 7.04
CA ASP A 106 10.51 11.79 6.05
C ASP A 106 11.47 12.20 4.93
N THR A 107 12.78 12.28 5.22
CA THR A 107 13.79 12.58 4.19
C THR A 107 13.89 11.43 3.21
N GLN A 108 13.97 10.19 3.71
CA GLN A 108 14.04 8.98 2.90
C GLN A 108 12.75 8.76 2.09
N VAL A 109 11.58 9.04 2.66
CA VAL A 109 10.29 9.00 1.94
C VAL A 109 10.29 10.01 0.79
N ARG A 110 10.80 11.22 1.01
CA ARG A 110 10.91 12.25 -0.04
C ARG A 110 11.91 11.86 -1.13
N GLU A 111 13.03 11.24 -0.76
CA GLU A 111 14.00 10.70 -1.73
C GLU A 111 13.39 9.54 -2.54
N LEU A 112 12.63 8.65 -1.90
CA LEU A 112 11.89 7.58 -2.58
C LEU A 112 10.86 8.15 -3.57
N ALA A 113 10.08 9.15 -3.15
CA ALA A 113 9.12 9.84 -4.00
C ALA A 113 9.81 10.49 -5.20
N ARG A 114 10.94 11.18 -4.98
CA ARG A 114 11.75 11.77 -6.05
C ARG A 114 12.31 10.72 -6.99
N ALA A 115 12.84 9.61 -6.46
CA ALA A 115 13.37 8.52 -7.26
C ALA A 115 12.28 7.89 -8.13
N TYR A 116 11.04 7.78 -7.63
CA TYR A 116 9.91 7.21 -8.36
C TYR A 116 9.33 8.20 -9.39
N TYR A 117 8.89 9.39 -8.97
CA TYR A 117 8.16 10.36 -9.80
C TYR A 117 9.07 11.36 -10.54
N GLY A 118 10.34 11.47 -10.15
CA GLY A 118 11.26 12.49 -10.69
C GLY A 118 11.10 13.88 -10.06
N LEU A 119 10.16 14.04 -9.13
CA LEU A 119 9.89 15.30 -8.43
C LEU A 119 9.44 15.04 -6.98
N ILE A 120 9.41 16.11 -6.18
CA ILE A 120 8.77 16.09 -4.85
C ILE A 120 7.55 17.01 -4.91
N ASP A 121 6.40 16.43 -4.59
CA ASP A 121 5.12 17.14 -4.43
C ASP A 121 4.50 16.70 -3.10
N GLU A 122 4.09 17.65 -2.26
CA GLU A 122 3.50 17.37 -0.94
C GLU A 122 2.25 16.49 -1.03
N LYS A 123 1.50 16.53 -2.14
CA LYS A 123 0.35 15.66 -2.36
C LYS A 123 0.78 14.21 -2.53
N ILE A 124 1.89 13.97 -3.22
CA ILE A 124 2.47 12.63 -3.37
C ILE A 124 2.95 12.13 -2.01
N ILE A 125 3.66 12.98 -1.27
CA ILE A 125 4.14 12.66 0.08
C ILE A 125 2.97 12.32 1.01
N ALA A 126 1.90 13.12 1.00
CA ALA A 126 0.70 12.85 1.78
C ALA A 126 0.04 11.51 1.41
N ARG A 127 -0.01 11.15 0.12
CA ARG A 127 -0.53 9.83 -0.30
C ARG A 127 0.36 8.67 0.16
N ILE A 128 1.69 8.83 0.15
CA ILE A 128 2.60 7.80 0.68
C ILE A 128 2.38 7.63 2.19
N HIS A 129 2.32 8.75 2.92
CA HIS A 129 2.09 8.75 4.38
C HIS A 129 0.73 8.19 4.80
N LEU A 130 -0.34 8.39 4.01
CA LEU A 130 -1.63 7.77 4.26
C LEU A 130 -1.50 6.24 4.34
N ASN A 131 -0.74 5.65 3.43
CA ASN A 131 -0.56 4.20 3.37
C ASN A 131 0.40 3.67 4.46
N LEU A 132 1.24 4.52 5.06
CA LEU A 132 2.03 4.14 6.26
C LEU A 132 1.13 3.82 7.47
N GLN A 133 -0.03 4.46 7.57
CA GLN A 133 -0.93 4.33 8.73
C GLN A 133 -1.88 3.13 8.62
N ILE A 134 -1.82 2.41 7.50
CA ILE A 134 -2.75 1.36 7.12
C ILE A 134 -2.12 -0.04 7.28
N GLY A 135 -0.80 -0.13 7.46
CA GLY A 135 -0.12 -1.37 7.85
C GLY A 135 -0.51 -1.81 9.26
N PRO A 136 -0.56 -3.12 9.56
CA PRO A 136 -0.79 -3.59 10.92
C PRO A 136 0.29 -3.00 11.83
N GLY A 137 -0.10 -2.01 12.64
CA GLY A 137 0.74 -1.48 13.70
C GLY A 137 1.21 -2.63 14.59
N SER A 138 2.52 -2.67 14.80
CA SER A 138 3.19 -3.61 15.70
C SER A 138 2.72 -3.51 17.15
#